data_AF-A0A7X6DMG4-F1
#
_entry.id   AF-A0A7X6DMG4-F1
#
_cell.length_a   1.000
_cell.length_b   1.000
_cell.length_c   1.000
_cell.angle_alpha   90.00
_cell.angle_beta   90.00
_cell.angle_gamma   90.00
#
_symmetry.space_group_name_H-M   'P 1'
#
loop_
_entity.id
_entity.type
_entity.pdbx_description
1 polymer ?
#
loop_
_entity_poly.entity_id
_entity_poly.type
_entity_poly.pdbx_seq_one_letter_code
_entity_poly.pdbx_strand_id
1 'polypeptide(L)' 'MGMPRYQCHKKVWALKIRSVEGNRITPEESGYASFVVPDEFIQKHNPQIGGYFVVYEDGYHSYSPAKAFEEGYTLIR' A
#
# COMPACT_ATOMS: atom_id res chain seq x y z
N MET A 1 -3.65 15.53 -6.92
CA MET A 1 -3.68 14.12 -7.37
C MET A 1 -3.87 13.27 -6.11
N GLY A 2 -4.88 12.40 -6.07
CA GLY A 2 -5.12 11.51 -4.93
C GLY A 2 -4.57 10.12 -5.21
N MET A 3 -4.33 9.33 -4.16
CA MET A 3 -3.86 7.95 -4.30
C MET A 3 -4.76 7.12 -5.23
N PRO A 4 -4.22 6.11 -5.95
CA PRO A 4 -5.03 5.22 -6.76
C PRO A 4 -6.01 4.43 -5.89
N ARG A 5 -7.25 4.29 -6.36
CA ARG A 5 -8.32 3.59 -5.66
C ARG A 5 -8.55 2.22 -6.27
N TYR A 6 -8.80 1.24 -5.42
CA TYR A 6 -9.07 -0.13 -5.80
C TYR A 6 -10.33 -0.64 -5.12
N GLN A 7 -11.01 -1.57 -5.76
CA GLN A 7 -12.23 -2.19 -5.25
C GLN A 7 -12.12 -3.72 -5.26
N CYS A 8 -12.48 -4.29 -4.13
CA CYS A 8 -12.88 -5.69 -3.94
C CYS A 8 -14.30 -5.65 -3.33
N HIS A 9 -14.54 -6.32 -2.20
CA HIS A 9 -15.72 -6.14 -1.36
C HIS A 9 -15.77 -4.75 -0.69
N LYS A 10 -14.60 -4.14 -0.49
CA LYS A 10 -14.43 -2.77 0.04
C LYS A 10 -13.66 -1.91 -0.97
N LYS A 11 -13.74 -0.59 -0.81
CA LYS A 11 -12.90 0.37 -1.53
C LYS A 11 -11.69 0.74 -0.67
N VAL A 12 -10.52 0.78 -1.30
CA VAL A 12 -9.25 1.10 -0.65
C VAL A 12 -8.42 2.01 -1.56
N TRP A 13 -7.44 2.69 -0.97
CA TRP A 13 -6.34 3.30 -1.70
C TRP A 13 -5.11 2.43 -1.56
N ALA A 14 -4.29 2.30 -2.60
CA ALA A 14 -3.06 1.53 -2.48
C ALA A 14 -1.92 2.11 -3.31
N LEU A 15 -0.70 1.94 -2.80
CA LEU A 15 0.54 2.27 -3.49
C LEU A 15 1.43 1.03 -3.52
N LYS A 16 1.93 0.70 -4.71
CA LYS A 16 2.92 -0.36 -4.88
C LYS A 16 4.26 0.09 -4.30
N ILE A 17 4.91 -0.79 -3.55
CA ILE A 17 6.13 -0.51 -2.79
C ILE A 17 7.35 -0.81 -3.66
N ARG A 18 8.20 0.18 -3.88
CA ARG A 18 9.49 0.06 -4.57
C ARG A 18 10.63 -0.29 -3.61
N SER A 19 10.67 0.34 -2.45
CA SER A 19 11.67 0.05 -1.42
C SER A 19 11.11 0.23 -0.01
N VAL A 20 11.72 -0.48 0.94
CA VAL A 20 11.48 -0.35 2.38
C VAL A 20 12.82 -0.17 3.05
N GLU A 21 12.99 0.94 3.78
CA GLU A 21 14.22 1.29 4.51
C GLU A 21 13.85 1.59 5.97
N GLY A 22 13.95 0.57 6.83
CA GLY A 22 13.41 0.65 8.20
C GLY A 22 11.90 0.79 8.17
N ASN A 23 11.39 1.92 8.65
CA ASN A 23 9.97 2.28 8.62
C ASN A 23 9.60 3.26 7.51
N ARG A 24 10.51 3.52 6.57
CA ARG A 24 10.28 4.35 5.39
C ARG A 24 9.87 3.48 4.21
N ILE A 25 8.74 3.81 3.58
CA ILE A 25 8.24 3.18 2.37
C ILE A 25 8.39 4.16 1.20
N THR A 26 8.93 3.68 0.09
CA THR A 26 9.01 4.44 -1.17
C THR A 26 8.08 3.81 -2.20
N PRO A 27 7.09 4.55 -2.72
CA PRO A 27 6.23 4.07 -3.80
C PRO A 27 6.97 3.82 -5.12
N GLU A 28 6.44 2.92 -5.94
CA GLU A 28 6.93 2.68 -7.31
C GLU A 28 6.53 3.80 -8.27
N GLU A 29 5.35 4.39 -8.08
CA GLU A 29 4.90 5.52 -8.88
C GLU A 29 5.63 6.81 -8.46
N SER A 30 6.33 7.44 -9.41
CA SER A 30 7.15 8.62 -9.19
C SER A 30 6.38 9.88 -8.76
N GLY A 31 5.05 9.86 -8.87
CA GLY A 31 4.18 10.94 -8.40
C GLY A 31 4.04 11.03 -6.87
N TYR A 32 4.52 10.05 -6.12
CA TYR A 32 4.42 10.00 -4.66
C TYR A 32 5.80 10.03 -4.00
N ALA A 33 5.95 10.89 -2.99
CA ALA A 33 7.15 10.91 -2.15
C ALA A 33 7.18 9.71 -1.19
N SER A 34 8.38 9.32 -0.76
CA SER A 34 8.55 8.34 0.30
C SER A 34 7.95 8.85 1.62
N PHE A 35 7.34 7.94 2.38
CA PHE A 35 6.67 8.26 3.64
C PHE A 35 7.11 7.31 4.76
N VAL A 36 6.93 7.74 6.00
CA VAL A 36 7.22 6.95 7.20
C VAL A 36 5.93 6.36 7.73
N VAL A 37 5.94 5.07 8.05
CA VAL A 37 4.85 4.38 8.74
C VAL A 37 5.23 4.13 10.21
N PRO A 38 4.24 3.93 11.11
CA PRO A 38 4.54 3.55 12.49
C PRO A 38 5.32 2.23 12.55
N ASP A 39 6.21 2.07 13.53
CA ASP A 39 7.00 0.84 13.69
C ASP A 39 6.13 -0.41 13.90
N GLU A 40 4.96 -0.24 14.52
CA GLU A 40 3.96 -1.30 14.66
C GLU A 40 3.52 -1.85 13.29
N PHE A 41 3.40 -0.99 12.27
CA PHE A 41 3.08 -1.43 10.92
C PHE A 41 4.16 -2.36 10.38
N ILE A 42 5.44 -1.98 10.52
CA ILE A 42 6.56 -2.80 10.05
C ILE A 42 6.61 -4.13 10.77
N GLN A 43 6.44 -4.14 12.09
CA GLN A 43 6.47 -5.36 12.90
C GLN A 43 5.31 -6.29 12.59
N LYS A 44 4.10 -5.74 12.44
CA LYS A 44 2.87 -6.50 12.20
C LYS A 44 2.80 -7.03 10.77
N HIS A 45 3.22 -6.22 9.80
CA HIS A 45 2.97 -6.50 8.38
C HIS A 45 4.20 -6.95 7.60
N ASN A 46 5.41 -6.66 8.10
CA ASN A 46 6.68 -6.97 7.45
C ASN A 46 6.63 -6.73 5.92
N PRO A 47 6.39 -5.48 5.47
CA PRO A 47 6.10 -5.19 4.07
C PRO A 47 7.28 -5.55 3.16
N GLN A 48 6.97 -6.09 1.98
CA GLN A 48 7.97 -6.51 1.01
C GLN A 48 7.90 -5.66 -0.27
N ILE A 49 9.05 -5.53 -0.94
CA ILE A 49 9.17 -4.89 -2.24
C ILE A 49 8.24 -5.58 -3.25
N GLY A 50 7.54 -4.78 -4.06
CA GLY A 50 6.55 -5.22 -5.03
C GLY A 50 5.14 -5.42 -4.45
N GLY A 51 5.00 -5.54 -3.13
CA GLY A 51 3.69 -5.54 -2.47
C GLY A 51 3.07 -4.14 -2.39
N TYR A 52 1.92 -4.04 -1.72
CA TYR A 52 1.12 -2.82 -1.67
C TYR A 52 0.94 -2.33 -0.23
N PHE A 53 1.16 -1.03 -0.02
CA PHE A 53 0.66 -0.30 1.14
C PHE A 53 -0.80 0.08 0.87
N VAL A 54 -1.70 -0.34 1.75
CA VAL A 54 -3.16 -0.23 1.56
C VAL A 54 -3.77 0.63 2.66
N VAL A 55 -4.63 1.56 2.28
CA VAL A 55 -5.37 2.46 3.17
C VAL A 55 -6.86 2.22 2.96
N TYR A 56 -7.58 1.92 4.03
CA TYR A 56 -9.03 1.77 4.04
C TYR A 56 -9.73 3.11 4.29
N GLU A 57 -11.03 3.18 4.02
CA GLU A 57 -11.84 4.40 4.20
C GLU A 57 -11.93 4.89 5.65
N ASP A 58 -11.79 3.99 6.61
CA ASP A 58 -11.71 4.29 8.05
C ASP A 58 -10.31 4.76 8.50
N GLY A 59 -9.34 4.86 7.58
CA GLY A 59 -7.96 5.21 7.87
C GLY A 59 -7.10 4.04 8.35
N TYR A 60 -7.64 2.81 8.38
CA TYR A 60 -6.83 1.64 8.72
C TYR A 60 -5.77 1.38 7.63
N HIS A 61 -4.54 1.11 8.06
CA HIS A 61 -3.42 0.80 7.18
C HIS A 61 -3.13 -0.70 7.20
N SER A 62 -2.87 -1.28 6.04
CA SER A 62 -2.48 -2.67 5.88
C SER A 62 -1.43 -2.85 4.79
N TYR A 63 -0.89 -4.06 4.71
CA TYR A 63 -0.04 -4.53 3.63
C TYR A 63 -0.72 -5.67 2.89
N SER A 64 -0.56 -5.72 1.57
CA SER A 64 -0.96 -6.86 0.76
C SER A 64 0.19 -7.31 -0.16
N PRO A 65 0.53 -8.61 -0.21
CA PRO A 65 1.45 -9.14 -1.21
C PRO A 65 0.96 -8.85 -2.64
N ALA A 66 1.88 -8.66 -3.58
CA ALA A 66 1.59 -8.26 -4.96
C ALA A 66 0.53 -9.16 -5.61
N LYS A 67 0.79 -10.48 -5.61
CA LYS A 67 -0.09 -11.48 -6.23
C LYS A 67 -1.51 -11.43 -5.64
N ALA A 68 -1.62 -11.45 -4.30
CA ALA A 68 -2.91 -11.43 -3.62
C ALA A 68 -3.68 -10.12 -3.89
N PHE A 69 -2.97 -9.00 -4.00
CA PHE A 69 -3.58 -7.72 -4.31
C PHE A 69 -4.07 -7.66 -5.75
N GLU A 70 -3.20 -7.98 -6.71
CA GLU A 70 -3.47 -7.89 -8.15
C GLU A 70 -4.55 -8.90 -8.62
N GLU A 71 -4.65 -10.07 -7.98
CA GLU A 71 -5.71 -11.05 -8.26
C GLU A 71 -7.04 -10.69 -7.58
N GLY A 72 -7.01 -9.95 -6.46
CA GLY A 72 -8.18 -9.71 -5.61
C GLY A 72 -8.82 -8.31 -5.74
N TYR A 73 -8.11 -7.35 -6.33
CA TYR A 73 -8.52 -5.95 -6.39
C TYR A 73 -8.51 -5.42 -7.82
N THR A 74 -9.54 -4.66 -8.17
CA THR A 74 -9.65 -3.96 -9.45
C THR A 74 -9.45 -2.46 -9.26
N LEU A 75 -8.59 -1.85 -10.07
CA LEU A 75 -8.40 -0.39 -10.08
C LEU A 75 -9.71 0.31 -10.50
N ILE A 76 -10.14 1.31 -9.72
CA ILE A 76 -11.33 2.12 -9.99
C ILE A 76 -10.94 3.60 -10.16
N ARG A 77 -11.70 4.31 -11.00
CA ARG A 77 -11.53 5.74 -11.27
C ARG A 77 -12.53 6.58 -10.49
#